data_AF-A0A954R4R5-F1
#
_entry.id   AF-A0A954R4R5-F1
#
_cell.length_a   1.000
_cell.length_b   1.000
_cell.length_c   1.000
_cell.angle_alpha   90.00
_cell.angle_beta   90.00
_cell.angle_gamma   90.00
#
_symmetry.space_group_name_H-M   'P 1'
#
loop_
_entity.id
_entity.type
_entity.pdbx_description
1 polymer ?
#
loop_
_entity_poly.entity_id
_entity_poly.type
_entity_poly.pdbx_seq_one_letter_code
_entity_poly.pdbx_strand_id
1 'polypeptide(L)'
;MGASGTIALASTSSGSASGVVQSDFDRAIGSDSSYDATGWLVPVIAASAGQPSHALTDDTGKILSYVSPVPGLNLDRYLNQAVGITGLRGYLPQLQAGHLQASRVVRLK
;
A
#
# COMPACT_ATOMS: atom_id res chain seq x y z
N MET A 1 -59.13 47.61 -28.24
CA MET A 1 -59.06 46.15 -28.47
C MET A 1 -57.79 45.89 -29.28
N GLY A 2 -56.72 45.44 -28.62
CA GLY A 2 -55.42 45.19 -29.23
C GLY A 2 -54.55 44.44 -28.22
N ALA A 3 -53.89 43.39 -28.68
CA ALA A 3 -53.38 42.27 -27.91
C ALA A 3 -52.22 42.60 -26.95
N SER A 4 -52.32 42.14 -25.71
CA SER A 4 -51.17 42.01 -24.79
C SER A 4 -50.56 40.62 -24.98
N GLY A 5 -49.45 40.58 -25.71
CA GLY A 5 -48.65 39.38 -25.93
C GLY A 5 -47.80 39.02 -24.72
N THR A 6 -47.76 37.72 -24.43
CA THR A 6 -46.93 37.04 -23.44
C THR A 6 -45.47 36.98 -23.87
N ILE A 7 -44.57 37.48 -23.01
CA ILE A 7 -43.10 37.35 -23.06
C ILE A 7 -42.64 37.29 -21.59
N ALA A 8 -41.63 36.54 -21.15
CA ALA A 8 -40.67 35.68 -21.82
C ALA A 8 -40.22 34.58 -20.84
N LEU A 9 -39.62 33.55 -21.44
CA LEU A 9 -39.22 32.29 -20.85
C LEU A 9 -38.10 32.43 -19.80
N ALA A 10 -38.10 31.43 -18.91
CA ALA A 10 -37.19 31.20 -17.81
C ALA A 10 -35.71 31.43 -18.13
N SER A 11 -35.06 32.16 -17.23
CA SER A 11 -33.61 32.27 -17.12
C SER A 11 -33.02 30.90 -16.80
N THR A 12 -32.46 30.21 -17.79
CA THR A 12 -31.57 29.07 -17.52
C THR A 12 -30.20 29.63 -17.17
N SER A 13 -29.85 29.59 -15.89
CA SER A 13 -28.51 29.88 -15.40
C SER A 13 -27.53 28.86 -16.00
N SER A 14 -26.85 29.28 -17.07
CA SER A 14 -25.71 28.59 -17.68
C SER A 14 -24.50 28.70 -16.75
N GLY A 15 -24.52 27.94 -15.67
CA GLY A 15 -23.40 27.72 -14.75
C GLY A 15 -22.71 26.40 -15.06
N SER A 16 -22.09 26.28 -16.24
CA SER A 16 -21.22 25.15 -16.57
C SER A 16 -19.83 25.39 -16.00
N ALA A 17 -19.73 25.24 -14.68
CA ALA A 17 -18.47 25.13 -13.96
C ALA A 17 -18.63 24.04 -12.91
N SER A 18 -18.71 22.78 -13.36
CA SER A 18 -18.80 21.64 -12.46
C SER A 18 -18.02 20.46 -13.01
N GLY A 19 -16.94 20.16 -12.30
CA GLY A 19 -16.44 18.79 -12.18
C GLY A 19 -15.31 18.44 -13.14
N VAL A 20 -14.09 18.74 -12.73
CA VAL A 20 -12.95 17.81 -12.81
C VAL A 20 -13.38 16.35 -12.99
N VAL A 21 -13.31 15.82 -14.22
CA VAL A 21 -13.48 14.38 -14.52
C VAL A 21 -12.13 13.66 -14.64
N GLN A 22 -11.08 14.19 -14.01
CA GLN A 22 -9.73 13.62 -14.01
C GLN A 22 -9.17 13.64 -12.59
N SER A 23 -9.72 12.80 -11.71
CA SER A 23 -9.08 12.47 -10.42
C SER A 23 -9.49 11.11 -9.82
N ASP A 24 -10.49 10.42 -10.36
CA ASP A 24 -10.96 9.15 -9.78
C ASP A 24 -10.23 7.90 -10.30
N PHE A 25 -9.55 7.97 -11.46
CA PHE A 25 -8.84 6.82 -12.03
C PHE A 25 -7.44 6.63 -11.43
N ASP A 26 -6.76 7.71 -11.04
CA ASP A 26 -5.46 7.64 -10.35
C ASP A 26 -5.59 7.20 -8.88
N ARG A 27 -6.76 7.41 -8.26
CA ARG A 27 -6.98 7.01 -6.86
C ARG A 27 -7.10 5.50 -6.68
N ALA A 28 -7.59 4.78 -7.68
CA ALA A 28 -7.71 3.31 -7.64
C ALA A 28 -6.38 2.56 -7.80
N ILE A 29 -5.30 3.24 -8.22
CA ILE A 29 -3.97 2.65 -8.44
C ILE A 29 -2.96 3.01 -7.34
N GLY A 30 -3.42 3.70 -6.28
CA GLY A 30 -2.51 4.24 -5.26
C GLY A 30 -3.14 4.53 -3.90
N SER A 31 -4.22 3.86 -3.51
CA SER A 31 -4.82 4.06 -2.19
C SER A 31 -4.62 2.84 -1.31
N ASP A 32 -3.71 2.99 -0.35
CA ASP A 32 -3.58 2.20 0.87
C ASP A 32 -3.96 0.73 0.74
N SER A 33 -3.11 -0.02 0.03
CA SER A 33 -2.88 -1.37 0.53
C SER A 33 -2.35 -1.18 1.95
N SER A 34 -3.23 -1.33 2.96
CA SER A 34 -2.84 -1.36 4.37
C SER A 34 -1.92 -2.56 4.56
N TYR A 35 -0.67 -2.38 4.17
CA TYR A 35 0.38 -3.31 4.47
C TYR A 35 0.60 -3.23 5.96
N ASP A 36 0.74 -4.40 6.54
CA ASP A 36 1.02 -4.49 7.94
C ASP A 36 2.40 -3.88 8.20
N ALA A 37 3.40 -4.13 7.34
CA ALA A 37 4.66 -3.40 7.36
C ALA A 37 5.13 -3.05 5.94
N THR A 38 5.86 -1.94 5.80
CA THR A 38 6.48 -1.53 4.52
C THR A 38 7.97 -1.26 4.74
N GLY A 39 8.78 -1.53 3.72
CA GLY A 39 10.22 -1.31 3.78
C GLY A 39 10.97 -2.06 2.68
N TRP A 40 12.29 -2.08 2.80
CA TRP A 40 13.20 -2.82 1.95
C TRP A 40 13.39 -4.23 2.47
N LEU A 41 13.05 -5.23 1.67
CA LEU A 41 13.29 -6.62 2.03
C LEU A 41 14.76 -6.96 1.76
N VAL A 42 15.48 -7.33 2.81
CA VAL A 42 16.89 -7.74 2.69
C VAL A 42 17.07 -9.18 3.18
N PRO A 43 18.02 -9.92 2.58
CA PRO A 43 18.36 -11.24 3.08
C PRO A 43 19.17 -11.08 4.37
N VAL A 44 18.79 -11.82 5.40
CA VAL A 44 19.59 -11.99 6.61
C VAL A 44 20.20 -13.38 6.54
N ILE A 45 21.51 -13.46 6.71
CA ILE A 45 22.20 -14.76 6.83
C ILE A 45 21.74 -15.38 8.15
N ALA A 46 20.66 -16.16 8.10
CA ALA A 46 20.17 -16.92 9.23
C ALA A 46 21.23 -17.94 9.62
N ALA A 47 21.80 -17.80 10.83
CA ALA A 47 22.85 -18.69 11.31
C ALA A 47 22.34 -20.10 11.68
N SER A 48 21.03 -20.36 11.62
CA SER A 48 20.44 -21.66 12.04
C SER A 48 19.11 -21.96 11.36
N ALA A 49 18.81 -23.25 11.20
CA ALA A 49 17.53 -23.75 10.69
C ALA A 49 16.39 -23.36 11.66
N GLY A 50 15.39 -22.63 11.16
CA GLY A 50 14.27 -22.10 11.95
C GLY A 50 14.33 -20.61 12.28
N GLN A 51 15.42 -19.92 11.92
CA GLN A 51 15.52 -18.46 12.06
C GLN A 51 15.00 -17.73 10.81
N PRO A 52 14.43 -16.52 10.96
CA PRO A 52 14.00 -15.70 9.83
C PRO A 52 15.19 -15.39 8.91
N SER A 53 15.08 -15.81 7.65
CA SER A 53 16.09 -15.58 6.60
C SER A 53 15.98 -14.20 5.96
N HIS A 54 14.95 -13.42 6.32
CA HIS A 54 14.66 -12.14 5.73
C HIS A 54 14.38 -11.11 6.81
N ALA A 55 14.76 -9.86 6.56
CA ALA A 55 14.39 -8.74 7.41
C ALA A 55 13.79 -7.63 6.55
N LEU A 56 12.84 -6.93 7.15
CA LEU A 56 12.35 -5.67 6.64
C LEU A 56 13.24 -4.57 7.20
N THR A 57 13.84 -3.80 6.31
CA THR A 57 14.68 -2.66 6.62
C THR A 57 14.04 -1.37 6.14
N ASP A 58 14.43 -0.28 6.76
CA ASP A 58 14.06 1.06 6.32
C ASP A 58 15.00 1.55 5.19
N ASP A 59 14.74 2.71 4.59
CA ASP A 59 15.64 3.28 3.56
C ASP A 59 17.05 3.58 4.10
N THR A 60 17.16 3.80 5.40
CA THR A 60 18.42 3.97 6.14
C THR A 60 19.19 2.66 6.35
N GLY A 61 18.63 1.50 5.97
CA GLY A 61 19.20 0.17 6.21
C GLY A 61 19.00 -0.35 7.64
N LYS A 62 18.25 0.37 8.48
CA LYS A 62 17.90 -0.08 9.83
C LYS A 62 16.88 -1.22 9.77
N ILE A 63 17.14 -2.32 10.49
CA ILE A 63 16.19 -3.43 10.62
C ILE A 63 14.97 -2.96 11.43
N LEU A 64 13.79 -2.99 10.79
CA LEU A 64 12.51 -2.67 11.39
C LEU A 64 11.90 -3.89 12.07
N SER A 65 11.89 -5.03 11.37
CA SER A 65 11.33 -6.28 11.87
C SER A 65 11.90 -7.47 11.11
N TYR A 66 12.00 -8.62 11.78
CA TYR A 66 12.36 -9.86 11.11
C TYR A 66 11.14 -10.45 10.40
N VAL A 67 11.35 -10.95 9.19
CA VAL A 67 10.28 -11.48 8.36
C VAL A 67 10.49 -12.96 8.10
N SER A 68 9.48 -13.77 8.38
CA SER A 68 9.44 -15.17 7.98
C SER A 68 8.38 -15.38 6.91
N PRO A 69 8.69 -16.08 5.80
CA PRO A 69 7.69 -16.46 4.82
C PRO A 69 6.78 -17.55 5.38
N VAL A 70 5.49 -17.51 5.03
CA VAL A 70 4.62 -18.70 5.11
C VAL A 70 5.06 -19.75 4.07
N PRO A 71 4.81 -21.05 4.31
CA PRO A 71 5.06 -22.09 3.32
C PRO A 71 4.34 -21.76 1.99
N GLY A 72 5.09 -21.79 0.89
CA GLY A 72 4.60 -21.43 -0.45
C GLY A 72 4.78 -19.95 -0.85
N LEU A 73 5.27 -19.10 0.05
CA LEU A 73 5.63 -17.71 -0.27
C LEU A 73 7.14 -17.58 -0.50
N ASN A 74 7.53 -17.31 -1.74
CA ASN A 74 8.91 -16.99 -2.08
C ASN A 74 9.17 -15.51 -1.78
N LEU A 75 10.00 -15.22 -0.78
CA LEU A 75 10.48 -13.87 -0.46
C LEU A 75 11.71 -13.47 -1.29
N ASP A 76 12.47 -14.45 -1.77
CA ASP A 76 13.70 -14.24 -2.57
C ASP A 76 13.47 -13.37 -3.81
N ARG A 77 12.29 -13.48 -4.43
CA ARG A 77 11.87 -12.69 -5.60
C ARG A 77 11.67 -11.19 -5.30
N TYR A 78 11.63 -10.83 -4.02
CA TYR A 78 11.40 -9.47 -3.53
C TYR A 78 12.62 -8.92 -2.79
N LEU A 79 13.75 -9.64 -2.80
CA LEU A 79 14.99 -9.17 -2.19
C LEU A 79 15.46 -7.89 -2.86
N ASN A 80 16.01 -6.99 -2.03
CA ASN A 80 16.52 -5.67 -2.42
C ASN A 80 15.46 -4.82 -3.13
N GLN A 81 14.19 -5.02 -2.81
CA GLN A 81 13.08 -4.22 -3.34
C GLN A 81 12.29 -3.60 -2.19
N ALA A 82 11.73 -2.42 -2.45
CA ALA A 82 10.74 -1.81 -1.57
C ALA A 82 9.43 -2.59 -1.70
N VAL A 83 9.02 -3.23 -0.60
CA VAL A 83 7.82 -4.06 -0.54
C VAL A 83 6.90 -3.68 0.62
N GLY A 84 5.62 -3.88 0.37
CA GLY A 84 4.59 -3.93 1.39
C GLY A 84 4.29 -5.38 1.75
N ILE A 85 4.36 -5.66 3.05
CA ILE A 85 4.12 -6.99 3.61
C ILE A 85 2.84 -6.94 4.43
N THR A 86 1.96 -7.90 4.20
CA THR A 86 0.79 -8.16 5.03
C THR A 86 0.96 -9.53 5.66
N GLY A 87 0.77 -9.59 6.97
CA GLY A 87 1.09 -10.79 7.73
C GLY A 87 0.69 -10.69 9.19
N LEU A 88 1.08 -11.71 9.94
CA LEU A 88 0.90 -11.73 11.39
C LEU A 88 2.14 -11.13 12.05
N ARG A 89 1.97 -10.03 12.78
CA ARG A 89 3.00 -9.54 13.70
C ARG A 89 3.07 -10.45 14.92
N GLY A 90 4.24 -11.00 15.14
CA GLY A 90 4.63 -11.68 16.36
C GLY A 90 5.76 -10.93 17.05
N TYR A 91 6.21 -11.53 18.14
CA TYR A 91 7.39 -11.10 18.86
C TYR A 91 8.20 -12.34 19.18
N LEU A 92 9.50 -12.30 18.89
CA LEU A 92 10.42 -13.39 19.21
C LEU A 92 11.06 -13.09 20.57
N PRO A 93 10.62 -13.73 21.67
CA PRO A 93 11.17 -13.46 23.00
C PRO A 93 12.65 -13.83 23.09
N GLN A 94 13.11 -14.78 22.26
CA GLN A 94 14.50 -15.21 22.20
C GLN A 94 15.45 -14.15 21.62
N LEU A 95 14.97 -13.31 20.70
CA LEU A 95 15.75 -12.24 20.07
C LEU A 95 15.38 -10.85 20.60
N GLN A 96 14.37 -10.78 21.48
CA GLN A 96 13.74 -9.53 21.93
C GLN A 96 13.39 -8.60 20.76
N ALA A 97 12.95 -9.20 19.64
CA ALA A 97 12.74 -8.50 18.38
C ALA A 97 11.33 -8.73 17.85
N GLY A 98 10.81 -7.72 17.16
CA GLY A 98 9.60 -7.85 16.37
C GLY A 98 9.78 -8.90 15.28
N HIS A 99 8.75 -9.73 15.11
CA HIS A 99 8.68 -10.73 14.07
C HIS A 99 7.43 -10.52 13.24
N LEU A 100 7.51 -10.81 11.96
CA LEU A 100 6.38 -10.70 11.05
C LEU A 100 6.36 -11.93 10.16
N GLN A 101 5.33 -12.75 10.35
CA GLN A 101 5.06 -13.85 9.44
C GLN A 101 4.36 -13.31 8.20
N ALA A 102 5.12 -13.14 7.12
CA ALA A 102 4.62 -12.63 5.85
C ALA A 102 3.68 -13.65 5.20
N SER A 103 2.41 -13.27 5.04
CA SER A 103 1.42 -14.04 4.28
C SER A 103 1.28 -13.52 2.85
N ARG A 104 1.50 -12.22 2.64
CA ARG A 104 1.45 -11.57 1.33
C ARG A 104 2.53 -10.51 1.24
N VAL A 105 3.20 -10.45 0.08
CA VAL A 105 4.20 -9.42 -0.24
C VAL A 105 3.85 -8.81 -1.59
N VAL A 106 3.91 -7.49 -1.67
CA VAL A 106 3.65 -6.70 -2.88
C VAL A 106 4.79 -5.72 -3.07
N ARG A 107 5.33 -5.65 -4.29
CA ARG A 107 6.35 -4.63 -4.61
C ARG A 107 5.70 -3.25 -4.73
N LEU A 108 6.35 -2.24 -4.16
CA LEU A 108 5.88 -0.86 -4.19
C LEU A 108 6.56 -0.04 -5.30
N LYS A 109 7.74 -0.47 -5.76
CA LYS A 109 8.51 0.16 -6.83
C LYS A 109 9.06 -0.89 -7.79
#